data_AF-A0A090X2I7-F1
#
_entry.id   AF-A0A090X2I7-F1
#
_cell.length_a   1.000
_cell.length_b   1.000
_cell.length_c   1.000
_cell.angle_alpha   90.00
_cell.angle_beta   90.00
_cell.angle_gamma   90.00
#
_symmetry.space_group_name_H-M   'P 1'
#
loop_
_entity.id
_entity.type
_entity.pdbx_description
1 polymer ?
#
loop_
_entity_poly.entity_id
_entity_poly.type
_entity_poly.pdbx_seq_one_letter_code
_entity_poly.pdbx_strand_id
1 'polypeptide(L)'
;MARVGFYKSSLNNISQDAVSVIVCSKNEQENLKTLVPLLLQQTHHNFEIILINDASIDDTLEVIEHFQDLDARVKKVDVVNNESFGEIKNTHLL
;
A
#
# COMPACT_ATOMS: atom_id res chain seq x y z
N MET A 1 34.19 30.46 -12.54
CA MET A 1 32.85 31.02 -12.81
C MET A 1 31.82 30.03 -12.27
N ALA A 2 31.08 30.39 -11.22
CA ALA A 2 30.09 29.50 -10.61
C ALA A 2 28.68 29.95 -11.02
N ARG A 3 27.86 29.03 -11.52
CA ARG A 3 26.43 29.24 -11.74
C ARG A 3 25.69 28.62 -10.56
N VAL A 4 25.11 29.47 -9.72
CA VAL A 4 24.14 29.04 -8.70
C VAL A 4 22.78 28.99 -9.40
N GLY A 5 22.23 27.79 -9.54
CA GLY A 5 20.86 27.57 -10.01
C GLY A 5 19.92 27.53 -8.81
N PHE A 6 18.97 28.46 -8.74
CA PHE A 6 17.88 28.38 -7.77
C PHE A 6 16.83 27.42 -8.33
N TYR A 7 16.63 26.27 -7.68
CA TYR A 7 15.46 25.43 -7.96
C TYR A 7 14.23 26.18 -7.44
N LYS A 8 13.29 26.49 -8.34
CA LYS A 8 11.99 27.01 -7.94
C LYS A 8 11.20 25.83 -7.38
N SER A 9 11.17 25.70 -6.05
CA SER A 9 10.18 24.85 -5.41
C SER A 9 8.80 25.42 -5.75
N SER A 10 8.05 24.75 -6.63
CA SER A 10 6.67 25.11 -6.88
C SER A 10 5.92 24.92 -5.56
N LEU A 11 5.35 26.01 -5.03
CA LEU A 11 4.55 25.95 -3.82
C LEU A 11 3.49 24.85 -3.96
N ASN A 12 3.49 23.95 -2.98
CA ASN A 12 2.62 22.78 -2.90
C ASN A 12 1.15 23.21 -3.06
N ASN A 13 0.58 23.00 -4.24
CA ASN A 13 -0.83 22.63 -4.28
C ASN A 13 -0.87 21.25 -3.66
N ILE A 14 -1.41 21.12 -2.45
CA ILE A 14 -1.77 19.81 -1.91
C ILE A 14 -2.90 19.32 -2.82
N SER A 15 -2.53 18.67 -3.92
CA SER A 15 -3.48 18.08 -4.83
C SER A 15 -4.33 17.12 -4.00
N GLN A 16 -5.65 17.23 -4.12
CA GLN A 16 -6.60 16.35 -3.42
C GLN A 16 -6.85 15.07 -4.24
N ASP A 17 -5.94 14.77 -5.16
CA ASP A 17 -6.08 13.63 -6.04
C ASP A 17 -6.04 12.35 -5.21
N ALA A 18 -6.88 11.40 -5.60
CA ALA A 18 -6.90 10.08 -4.98
C ALA A 18 -5.57 9.38 -5.28
N VAL A 19 -4.92 8.87 -4.24
CA VAL A 19 -3.65 8.12 -4.36
C VAL A 19 -3.86 6.69 -3.86
N SER A 20 -3.37 5.72 -4.62
CA SER A 20 -3.35 4.32 -4.19
C SER A 20 -1.91 3.90 -3.96
N VAL A 21 -1.58 3.47 -2.73
CA VAL A 21 -0.27 2.94 -2.37
C VAL A 21 -0.34 1.42 -2.39
N ILE A 22 0.35 0.79 -3.35
CA ILE A 22 0.38 -0.66 -3.48
C ILE A 22 1.69 -1.20 -2.90
N VAL A 23 1.58 -2.14 -1.97
CA VAL A 23 2.74 -2.80 -1.32
C VAL A 23 2.62 -4.29 -1.53
N CYS A 24 3.56 -4.89 -2.27
CA CYS A 24 3.69 -6.34 -2.36
C CYS A 24 4.55 -6.86 -1.20
N SER A 25 4.12 -7.94 -0.58
CA SER A 25 4.74 -8.49 0.62
C SER A 25 4.85 -10.00 0.54
N LYS A 26 6.05 -10.52 0.80
CA LYS A 26 6.35 -11.95 0.88
C LYS A 26 7.30 -12.22 2.04
N ASN A 27 6.78 -12.75 3.13
CA ASN A 27 7.53 -12.93 4.37
C ASN A 27 8.07 -11.60 4.95
N GLU A 28 7.22 -10.57 4.95
CA GLU A 28 7.56 -9.19 5.28
C GLU A 28 6.84 -8.68 6.55
N GLN A 29 6.45 -9.58 7.45
CA GLN A 29 5.63 -9.25 8.63
C GLN A 29 6.21 -8.10 9.47
N GLU A 30 7.53 -8.08 9.71
CA GLU A 30 8.19 -7.08 10.55
C GLU A 30 8.29 -5.71 9.84
N ASN A 31 8.53 -5.75 8.53
CA ASN A 31 8.59 -4.54 7.71
C ASN A 31 7.20 -3.92 7.57
N LEU A 32 6.14 -4.71 7.44
CA LEU A 32 4.76 -4.21 7.44
C LEU A 32 4.37 -3.57 8.76
N LYS A 33 4.74 -4.16 9.90
CA LYS A 33 4.53 -3.57 11.24
C LYS A 33 5.16 -2.18 11.37
N THR A 34 6.24 -1.90 10.64
CA THR A 34 6.91 -0.60 10.65
C THR A 34 6.37 0.34 9.57
N LEU A 35 6.17 -0.16 8.34
CA LEU A 35 5.79 0.63 7.17
C LEU A 35 4.35 1.12 7.23
N VAL A 36 3.39 0.25 7.56
CA VAL A 36 1.95 0.59 7.50
C VAL A 36 1.62 1.74 8.45
N PRO A 37 2.10 1.78 9.72
CA PRO A 37 1.88 2.95 10.58
C PRO A 37 2.45 4.25 10.02
N LEU A 38 3.58 4.21 9.29
CA LEU A 38 4.17 5.40 8.67
C LEU A 38 3.33 5.89 7.48
N LEU A 39 2.74 4.97 6.72
CA LEU A 39 1.80 5.30 5.64
C LEU A 39 0.48 5.85 6.18
N LEU A 40 -0.02 5.36 7.32
CA LEU A 40 -1.26 5.84 7.92
C LEU A 40 -1.13 7.22 8.57
N GLN A 41 0.08 7.61 8.97
CA GLN A 41 0.40 8.92 9.55
C GLN A 41 0.52 10.07 8.52
N GLN A 42 0.37 9.78 7.23
CA GLN A 42 0.46 10.80 6.19
C GLN A 42 -0.68 11.84 6.34
N THR A 43 -0.37 13.10 6.05
CA THR A 43 -1.35 14.22 6.08
C THR A 43 -2.26 14.26 4.85
N HIS A 44 -2.01 13.42 3.84
CA HIS A 44 -2.87 13.31 2.67
C HIS A 44 -4.17 12.59 3.05
N HIS A 45 -5.32 13.20 2.77
CA HIS A 45 -6.59 12.66 3.24
C HIS A 45 -7.24 11.67 2.27
N ASN A 46 -6.90 11.73 0.98
CA ASN A 46 -7.55 10.95 -0.07
C ASN A 46 -6.61 9.86 -0.60
N PHE A 47 -6.37 8.82 0.20
CA PHE A 47 -5.59 7.65 -0.24
C PHE A 47 -6.09 6.34 0.34
N GLU A 48 -5.69 5.26 -0.34
CA GLU A 48 -5.84 3.88 0.09
C GLU A 48 -4.48 3.17 0.10
N ILE A 49 -4.36 2.14 0.93
CA ILE A 49 -3.19 1.25 0.98
C ILE A 49 -3.66 -0.14 0.56
N ILE A 50 -3.09 -0.67 -0.50
CA ILE A 50 -3.38 -2.03 -0.99
C ILE A 50 -2.19 -2.91 -0.64
N LEU A 51 -2.37 -3.81 0.31
CA LEU A 51 -1.37 -4.78 0.75
C LEU A 51 -1.60 -6.10 0.02
N ILE A 52 -0.62 -6.49 -0.81
CA ILE A 52 -0.66 -7.72 -1.59
C ILE A 52 0.19 -8.77 -0.87
N ASN A 53 -0.44 -9.88 -0.47
CA ASN A 53 0.27 -11.03 0.06
C ASN A 53 0.64 -11.99 -1.08
N ASP A 54 1.94 -12.11 -1.38
CA ASP A 54 2.50 -12.97 -2.43
C ASP A 54 2.89 -14.36 -1.87
N ALA A 55 1.87 -15.11 -1.42
CA ALA A 55 2.01 -16.46 -0.88
C ALA A 55 3.07 -16.57 0.24
N SER A 56 2.99 -15.66 1.21
CA SER A 56 3.84 -15.71 2.41
C SER A 56 3.58 -16.99 3.22
N ILE A 57 4.63 -17.50 3.87
CA ILE A 57 4.58 -18.68 4.74
C ILE A 57 4.66 -18.33 6.22
N ASP A 58 4.93 -17.06 6.52
CA ASP A 58 4.98 -16.50 7.87
C ASP A 58 3.69 -15.73 8.21
N ASP A 59 3.72 -14.99 9.32
CA ASP A 59 2.57 -14.24 9.84
C ASP A 59 2.26 -12.95 9.03
N THR A 60 2.83 -12.77 7.84
CA THR A 60 2.57 -11.59 6.99
C THR A 60 1.08 -11.40 6.73
N LEU A 61 0.35 -12.49 6.47
CA LEU A 61 -1.09 -12.44 6.23
C LEU A 61 -1.85 -11.91 7.46
N GLU A 62 -1.52 -12.42 8.64
CA GLU A 62 -2.16 -12.01 9.90
C GLU A 62 -1.89 -10.53 10.20
N VAL A 63 -0.68 -10.04 9.92
CA VAL A 63 -0.33 -8.63 10.04
C VAL A 63 -1.15 -7.76 9.09
N ILE A 64 -1.34 -8.20 7.83
CA ILE A 64 -2.16 -7.48 6.86
C ILE A 64 -3.62 -7.40 7.33
N GLU A 65 -4.18 -8.52 7.78
CA GLU A 65 -5.56 -8.59 8.27
C GLU A 65 -5.76 -7.71 9.51
N HIS A 66 -4.79 -7.71 10.43
CA HIS A 66 -4.81 -6.82 11.58
C HIS A 66 -4.90 -5.34 11.17
N PHE A 67 -4.12 -4.90 10.18
CA PHE A 67 -4.18 -3.51 9.71
C PHE A 67 -5.46 -3.19 8.95
N GLN A 68 -6.02 -4.16 8.23
CA GLN A 68 -7.32 -4.01 7.55
C GLN A 68 -8.45 -3.79 8.57
N ASP A 69 -8.42 -4.49 9.70
CA ASP A 69 -9.41 -4.32 10.77
C ASP A 69 -9.24 -2.99 11.52
N LEU A 70 -8.01 -2.49 11.62
CA LEU A 70 -7.69 -1.23 12.31
C LEU A 70 -8.05 0.02 11.49
N ASP A 71 -7.91 -0.01 10.17
CA ASP A 71 -8.12 1.16 9.32
C ASP A 71 -8.76 0.78 7.97
N ALA A 72 -9.94 1.34 7.69
CA ALA A 72 -10.71 1.06 6.48
C ALA A 72 -10.03 1.48 5.16
N ARG A 73 -8.96 2.28 5.22
CA ARG A 73 -8.14 2.64 4.04
C ARG A 73 -7.22 1.51 3.61
N VAL A 74 -6.99 0.52 4.47
CA VAL A 74 -6.15 -0.65 4.17
C VAL A 74 -7.00 -1.73 3.52
N LYS A 75 -6.54 -2.24 2.38
CA LYS A 75 -7.19 -3.28 1.59
C LYS A 75 -6.23 -4.43 1.36
N LYS A 76 -6.66 -5.66 1.64
CA LYS A 76 -5.88 -6.87 1.34
C LYS A 76 -6.17 -7.40 -0.07
N VAL A 77 -5.13 -7.89 -0.73
CA VAL A 77 -5.21 -8.72 -1.94
C VAL A 77 -4.30 -9.92 -1.77
N ASP A 78 -4.81 -11.13 -1.99
CA ASP A 78 -4.03 -12.36 -1.93
C ASP A 78 -3.68 -12.83 -3.36
N VAL A 79 -2.39 -13.16 -3.60
CA VAL A 79 -1.96 -13.78 -4.86
C VAL A 79 -2.29 -15.27 -4.80
N VAL A 80 -3.38 -15.65 -5.45
CA VAL A 80 -3.73 -17.07 -5.62
C VAL A 80 -2.99 -17.60 -6.84
N ASN A 81 -2.07 -18.54 -6.61
CA ASN A 81 -1.32 -19.19 -7.69
C ASN A 81 -2.26 -20.15 -8.43
N ASN A 82 -2.90 -19.65 -9.48
CA ASN A 82 -3.93 -20.37 -10.20
C ASN A 82 -3.27 -21.32 -11.24
N GLU A 83 -2.79 -22.49 -10.79
CA GLU A 83 -2.41 -23.64 -11.64
C GLU A 83 -3.66 -24.25 -12.35
N SER A 84 -4.70 -23.46 -12.59
CA SER A 84 -5.92 -23.82 -13.30
C SER A 84 -6.62 -22.56 -13.80
N PHE A 85 -6.20 -22.10 -14.97
CA PHE A 85 -7.06 -21.57 -16.04
C PHE A 85 -8.40 -20.92 -15.60
N GLY A 86 -8.51 -19.59 -15.74
CA GLY A 86 -9.76 -18.99 -16.25
C GLY A 86 -10.85 -18.54 -15.29
N GLU A 87 -10.59 -18.20 -14.03
CA GLU A 87 -11.59 -17.49 -13.21
C GLU A 87 -10.95 -16.34 -12.43
N ILE A 88 -10.92 -15.16 -13.05
CA ILE A 88 -10.83 -13.89 -12.31
C ILE A 88 -12.15 -13.76 -11.55
N LYS A 89 -12.26 -14.38 -10.37
CA LYS A 89 -13.34 -14.05 -9.44
C LYS A 89 -13.03 -12.66 -8.94
N ASN A 90 -13.84 -11.70 -9.40
CA ASN A 90 -13.81 -10.31 -8.97
C ASN A 90 -13.56 -10.23 -7.45
N THR A 91 -12.32 -9.91 -7.06
CA THR A 91 -12.02 -9.50 -5.69
C THR A 91 -12.78 -8.20 -5.49
N HIS A 92 -13.88 -8.32 -4.76
CA HIS A 92 -14.86 -7.26 -4.57
C HIS A 92 -14.24 -6.16 -3.70
N LEU A 93 -13.59 -5.20 -4.35
CA LEU A 93 -13.33 -3.89 -3.78
C LEU A 93 -14.61 -3.06 -3.97
N LEU A 94 -15.48 -3.06 -2.94
CA LEU A 94 -16.47 -2.00 -2.73
C LEU A 94 -15.96 -1.07 -1.64
#